data_AF-A0A498FN05-F1
#
_entry.id   AF-A0A498FN05-F1
#
_cell.length_a   1.000
_cell.length_b   1.000
_cell.length_c   1.000
_cell.angle_alpha   90.00
_cell.angle_beta   90.00
_cell.angle_gamma   90.00
#
_symmetry.space_group_name_H-M   'P 1'
#
loop_
_entity.id
_entity.type
_entity.pdbx_description
1 polymer ?
#
loop_
_entity_poly.entity_id
_entity_poly.type
_entity_poly.pdbx_seq_one_letter_code
_entity_poly.pdbx_strand_id
1 'polypeptide(L)'
;MSEAAPAPAGRFGKRAAKALTESMTVLDERTFGDLHAEEFLVVTPTGTYRVDAIAETCDCPDALHRAPDEGCKHRLRVAFARGERPIPGWVDREAIDEQLGQHLSASPRIATADGRTEVLD
;
A
#
# COMPACT_ATOMS: atom_id res chain seq x y z
N MET A 1 4.89 -24.67 26.02
CA MET A 1 4.08 -23.46 25.81
C MET A 1 4.98 -22.43 25.15
N SER A 2 5.06 -22.43 23.82
CA SER A 2 5.86 -21.44 23.10
C SER A 2 4.99 -20.22 22.87
N GLU A 3 5.34 -19.12 23.54
CA GLU A 3 4.78 -17.81 23.28
C GLU A 3 5.27 -17.36 21.90
N ALA A 4 4.35 -17.21 20.95
CA ALA A 4 4.68 -16.61 19.66
C ALA A 4 5.08 -15.16 19.92
N ALA A 5 6.29 -14.78 19.50
CA ALA A 5 6.75 -13.40 19.58
C ALA A 5 5.71 -12.49 18.91
N PRO A 6 5.33 -11.35 19.51
CA PRO A 6 4.42 -10.42 18.88
C PRO A 6 5.01 -9.99 17.53
N ALA A 7 4.19 -10.01 16.49
CA ALA A 7 4.55 -9.49 15.18
C ALA A 7 5.19 -8.10 15.37
N PRO A 8 6.31 -7.79 14.68
CA PRO A 8 6.98 -6.51 14.87
C PRO A 8 5.95 -5.42 14.65
N ALA A 9 5.72 -4.61 15.69
CA ALA A 9 4.88 -3.43 15.62
C ALA A 9 5.59 -2.42 14.71
N GLY A 10 5.54 -2.67 13.40
CA GLY A 10 6.00 -1.74 12.38
C GLY A 10 5.29 -0.43 12.64
N ARG A 11 6.05 0.67 12.69
CA ARG A 11 5.52 2.00 12.90
C ARG A 11 4.42 2.26 11.88
N PHE A 12 3.17 2.28 12.33
CA PHE A 12 2.03 2.64 11.51
C PHE A 12 1.87 4.16 11.57
N GLY A 13 2.47 4.85 10.60
CA GLY A 13 2.49 6.31 10.53
C GLY A 13 1.23 6.91 9.90
N LYS A 14 1.12 8.24 10.00
CA LYS A 14 0.01 9.01 9.38
C LYS A 14 -0.09 8.77 7.87
N ARG A 15 1.04 8.51 7.18
CA ARG A 15 1.05 8.22 5.74
C ARG A 15 0.51 6.83 5.45
N ALA A 16 0.79 5.85 6.29
CA ALA A 16 0.21 4.51 6.18
C ALA A 16 -1.31 4.54 6.38
N ALA A 17 -1.79 5.31 7.37
CA ALA A 17 -3.21 5.56 7.56
C ALA A 17 -3.84 6.15 6.29
N LYS A 18 -3.30 7.27 5.78
CA LYS A 18 -3.78 7.90 4.53
C LYS A 18 -3.71 6.97 3.32
N ALA A 19 -2.67 6.14 3.25
CA ALA A 19 -2.50 5.15 2.21
C ALA A 19 -3.61 4.11 2.23
N LEU A 20 -4.20 3.78 3.38
CA LEU A 20 -5.31 2.84 3.46
C LEU A 20 -6.68 3.51 3.31
N THR A 21 -6.86 4.74 3.80
CA THR A 21 -8.21 5.33 3.95
C THR A 21 -8.59 6.39 2.91
N GLU A 22 -7.63 7.02 2.22
CA GLU A 22 -7.97 8.01 1.17
C GLU A 22 -8.30 7.30 -0.15
N SER A 23 -9.28 7.81 -0.91
CA SER A 23 -9.63 7.26 -2.23
C SER A 23 -8.44 7.36 -3.20
N MET A 24 -7.87 6.21 -3.59
CA MET A 24 -6.74 6.12 -4.52
C MET A 24 -6.76 4.81 -5.32
N THR A 25 -6.74 4.91 -6.65
CA THR A 25 -6.70 3.74 -7.54
C THR A 25 -5.26 3.42 -7.92
N VAL A 26 -4.88 2.13 -7.91
CA VAL A 26 -3.55 1.67 -8.35
C VAL A 26 -3.72 0.88 -9.64
N LEU A 27 -3.00 1.27 -10.70
CA LEU A 27 -3.01 0.62 -12.00
C LEU A 27 -1.63 0.03 -12.30
N ASP A 28 -1.59 -1.18 -12.85
CA ASP A 28 -0.39 -1.87 -13.34
C ASP A 28 -0.26 -1.76 -14.87
N GLU A 29 0.79 -2.36 -15.44
CA GLU A 29 1.04 -2.32 -16.89
C GLU A 29 -0.06 -2.98 -17.73
N ARG A 30 -0.86 -3.87 -17.14
CA ARG A 30 -1.98 -4.54 -17.81
C ARG A 30 -3.16 -3.60 -17.97
N THR A 31 -3.31 -2.68 -17.01
CA THR A 31 -4.39 -1.69 -17.00
C THR A 31 -3.97 -0.38 -17.68
N PHE A 32 -2.70 0.00 -17.60
CA PHE A 32 -2.14 1.20 -18.22
C PHE A 32 -0.83 0.87 -18.93
N GLY A 33 -0.89 0.71 -20.26
CA GLY A 33 0.20 0.14 -21.08
C GLY A 33 1.50 0.96 -21.20
N ASP A 34 1.56 2.17 -20.63
CA ASP A 34 2.76 3.03 -20.63
C ASP A 34 3.65 2.83 -19.38
N LEU A 35 3.45 1.72 -18.64
CA LEU A 35 4.20 1.35 -17.45
C LEU A 35 5.12 0.15 -17.73
N HIS A 36 6.27 0.16 -17.06
CA HIS A 36 7.07 -1.05 -16.86
C HIS A 36 6.45 -1.94 -15.77
N ALA A 37 6.91 -3.19 -15.66
CA ALA A 37 6.32 -4.20 -14.76
C ALA A 37 6.48 -3.86 -13.26
N GLU A 38 7.49 -3.07 -12.91
CA GLU A 38 7.74 -2.53 -11.58
C GLU A 38 7.04 -1.19 -11.31
N GLU A 39 6.47 -0.58 -12.35
CA GLU A 39 5.82 0.73 -12.27
C GLU A 39 4.32 0.61 -12.05
N PHE A 40 3.79 1.54 -11.26
CA PHE A 40 2.38 1.66 -10.96
C PHE A 40 1.94 3.10 -11.14
N LEU A 41 0.73 3.29 -11.66
CA LEU A 41 0.09 4.59 -11.70
C LEU A 41 -0.89 4.69 -10.52
N VAL A 42 -0.66 5.64 -9.61
CA VAL A 42 -1.57 5.94 -8.51
C VAL A 42 -2.43 7.15 -8.88
N VAL A 43 -3.71 6.91 -9.15
CA VAL A 43 -4.70 7.94 -9.46
C VAL A 43 -5.39 8.38 -8.18
N THR A 44 -5.45 9.68 -7.94
CA THR A 44 -6.08 10.29 -6.78
C THR A 44 -7.03 11.41 -7.23
N PRO A 45 -7.95 11.89 -6.37
CA PRO A 45 -8.82 13.02 -6.72
C PRO A 45 -8.09 14.30 -7.11
N THR A 46 -6.82 14.47 -6.73
CA THR A 46 -6.05 15.70 -6.93
C THR A 46 -4.86 15.53 -7.87
N GLY A 47 -4.68 14.37 -8.47
CA GLY A 47 -3.57 14.12 -9.38
C GLY A 47 -3.20 12.66 -9.53
N THR A 48 -2.21 12.42 -10.38
CA THR A 48 -1.73 11.11 -10.76
C THR A 48 -0.23 11.04 -10.56
N TYR A 49 0.25 9.95 -9.98
CA TYR A 49 1.65 9.80 -9.58
C TYR A 49 2.19 8.44 -10.03
N ARG A 50 3.36 8.44 -10.67
CA ARG A 50 4.10 7.20 -10.97
C ARG A 50 4.87 6.74 -9.74
N VAL A 51 4.80 5.45 -9.48
CA VAL A 51 5.52 4.76 -8.41
C VAL A 51 6.31 3.62 -9.02
N ASP A 52 7.61 3.59 -8.78
CA ASP A 52 8.45 2.43 -9.06
C ASP A 52 8.62 1.64 -7.76
N ALA A 53 8.09 0.42 -7.72
CA ALA A 53 8.12 -0.41 -6.53
C ALA A 53 9.50 -1.01 -6.23
N ILE A 54 10.36 -1.17 -7.24
CA ILE A 54 11.70 -1.75 -7.10
C ILE A 54 12.72 -0.67 -6.77
N ALA A 55 12.70 0.44 -7.52
CA ALA A 55 13.55 1.59 -7.25
C ALA A 55 13.08 2.39 -6.02
N GLU A 56 11.91 2.03 -5.46
CA GLU A 56 11.36 2.66 -4.28
C GLU A 56 11.13 4.18 -4.47
N THR A 57 10.70 4.59 -5.66
CA THR A 57 10.50 6.01 -5.99
C THR A 57 9.04 6.35 -6.22
N CYS A 58 8.73 7.64 -6.07
CA CYS A 58 7.45 8.21 -6.46
C CYS A 58 7.68 9.65 -6.89
N ASP A 59 7.01 10.08 -7.95
CA ASP A 59 7.10 11.45 -8.49
C ASP A 59 6.27 12.49 -7.71
N CYS A 60 5.63 12.10 -6.61
CA CYS A 60 4.80 13.02 -5.84
C CYS A 60 5.64 14.02 -5.03
N PRO A 61 5.10 15.23 -4.74
CA PRO A 61 5.83 16.25 -3.98
C PRO A 61 6.30 15.81 -2.59
N ASP A 62 5.57 14.93 -1.91
CA ASP A 62 5.95 14.43 -0.58
C ASP A 62 7.18 13.51 -0.65
N ALA A 63 7.31 12.70 -1.71
CA ALA A 63 8.51 11.90 -1.95
C ALA A 63 9.69 12.79 -2.39
N LEU A 64 9.46 13.69 -3.35
CA LEU A 64 10.51 14.53 -3.93
C LEU A 64 11.11 15.56 -2.95
N HIS A 65 10.29 16.11 -2.04
CA HIS A 65 10.74 17.21 -1.17
C HIS A 65 10.95 16.81 0.28
N ARG A 66 10.25 15.77 0.76
CA ARG A 66 10.32 15.38 2.17
C ARG A 66 10.99 14.02 2.38
N ALA A 67 11.06 13.17 1.35
CA ALA A 67 11.71 11.87 1.36
C ALA A 67 11.55 11.10 2.68
N PRO A 68 10.30 10.84 3.14
CA PRO A 68 10.07 10.21 4.44
C PRO A 68 10.61 8.77 4.47
N ASP A 69 11.24 8.38 5.59
CA ASP A 69 11.82 7.03 5.75
C ASP A 69 10.82 5.89 5.49
N GLU A 70 9.54 6.07 5.87
CA GLU A 70 8.49 5.07 5.64
C GLU A 70 7.93 5.06 4.20
N GLY A 71 8.36 6.01 3.36
CA GLY A 71 7.78 6.27 2.04
C GLY A 71 6.59 7.23 2.07
N CYS A 72 6.27 7.80 0.90
CA CYS A 72 5.07 8.62 0.74
C CYS A 72 3.81 7.74 0.76
N LYS A 73 2.62 8.35 0.91
CA LYS A 73 1.36 7.61 0.93
C LYS A 73 1.12 6.78 -0.34
N HIS A 74 1.62 7.21 -1.50
CA HIS A 74 1.41 6.50 -2.77
C HIS A 74 2.25 5.22 -2.86
N ARG A 75 3.52 5.26 -2.44
CA ARG A 75 4.36 4.06 -2.31
C ARG A 75 3.74 3.06 -1.34
N LEU A 76 3.26 3.55 -0.21
CA LEU A 76 2.57 2.73 0.78
C LEU A 76 1.28 2.12 0.22
N ARG A 77 0.48 2.89 -0.52
CA ARG A 77 -0.74 2.42 -1.21
C ARG A 77 -0.42 1.28 -2.17
N VAL A 78 0.62 1.40 -2.98
CA VAL A 78 1.08 0.33 -3.90
C VAL A 78 1.48 -0.92 -3.12
N ALA A 79 2.28 -0.77 -2.06
CA ALA A 79 2.74 -1.89 -1.25
C ALA A 79 1.58 -2.63 -0.55
N PHE A 80 0.58 -1.89 -0.05
CA PHE A 80 -0.63 -2.47 0.55
C PHE A 80 -1.52 -3.14 -0.50
N ALA A 81 -1.77 -2.48 -1.63
CA ALA A 81 -2.62 -3.00 -2.71
C ALA A 81 -2.08 -4.32 -3.28
N ARG A 82 -0.75 -4.45 -3.38
CA ARG A 82 -0.07 -5.67 -3.86
C ARG A 82 0.05 -6.76 -2.80
N GLY A 83 -0.32 -6.49 -1.55
CA GLY A 83 -0.15 -7.40 -0.42
C GLY A 83 1.30 -7.63 0.01
N GLU A 84 2.26 -6.87 -0.53
CA GLU A 84 3.69 -6.94 -0.15
C GLU A 84 3.92 -6.44 1.27
N ARG A 85 3.21 -5.38 1.64
CA ARG A 85 3.12 -4.92 3.02
C ARG A 85 1.80 -5.39 3.61
N PRO A 86 1.79 -6.30 4.59
CA PRO A 86 0.57 -6.66 5.28
C PRO A 86 -0.02 -5.45 6.02
N ILE A 87 -1.33 -5.29 5.91
CA ILE A 87 -2.12 -4.36 6.72
C ILE A 87 -2.14 -4.89 8.15
N PRO A 88 -1.90 -4.07 9.19
CA PRO A 88 -1.99 -4.56 10.56
C PRO A 88 -3.40 -5.03 10.92
N GLY A 89 -3.52 -6.16 11.59
CA GLY A 89 -4.81 -6.79 11.92
C GLY A 89 -5.71 -6.01 12.89
N TRP A 90 -5.16 -4.99 13.57
CA TRP A 90 -5.91 -4.12 14.47
C TRP A 90 -6.55 -2.91 13.76
N VAL A 91 -6.28 -2.71 12.47
CA VAL A 91 -6.86 -1.62 11.67
C VAL A 91 -8.37 -1.86 11.49
N ASP A 92 -9.14 -0.77 11.57
CA ASP A 92 -10.55 -0.76 11.22
C ASP A 92 -10.74 -1.03 9.72
N ARG A 93 -11.33 -2.19 9.39
CA ARG A 93 -11.53 -2.63 8.01
C ARG A 93 -12.49 -1.73 7.25
N GLU A 94 -13.51 -1.20 7.91
CA GLU A 94 -14.53 -0.35 7.27
C GLU A 94 -13.98 1.02 6.85
N ALA A 95 -12.85 1.43 7.45
CA ALA A 95 -12.16 2.66 7.07
C ALA A 95 -11.19 2.47 5.88
N ILE A 96 -10.89 1.24 5.49
CA ILE A 96 -10.03 0.95 4.33
C ILE A 96 -10.81 1.28 3.06
N ASP A 97 -10.15 1.93 2.12
CA ASP A 97 -10.69 2.19 0.79
C ASP A 97 -11.15 0.89 0.14
N GLU A 98 -12.46 0.77 -0.12
CA GLU A 98 -13.11 -0.41 -0.67
C GLU A 98 -12.55 -0.83 -2.05
N GLN A 99 -11.87 0.09 -2.75
CA GLN A 99 -11.26 -0.16 -4.07
C GLN A 99 -9.78 -0.57 -3.98
N LEU A 100 -9.24 -0.79 -2.77
CA LEU A 100 -7.84 -1.14 -2.59
C LEU A 100 -7.48 -2.43 -3.35
N GLY A 101 -6.59 -2.30 -4.34
CA GLY A 101 -6.11 -3.44 -5.13
C GLY A 101 -7.07 -3.93 -6.23
N GLN A 102 -8.21 -3.27 -6.45
CA GLN A 102 -9.25 -3.70 -7.41
C GLN A 102 -8.73 -3.97 -8.85
N HIS A 103 -7.72 -3.23 -9.29
CA HIS A 103 -7.18 -3.32 -10.65
C HIS A 103 -5.87 -4.09 -10.74
N LEU A 104 -5.46 -4.75 -9.67
CA LEU A 104 -4.24 -5.54 -9.64
C LEU A 104 -4.57 -7.03 -9.73
N SER A 105 -3.64 -7.78 -10.30
CA SER A 105 -3.73 -9.25 -10.25
C SER A 105 -3.32 -9.82 -8.88
N ALA A 106 -2.65 -9.02 -8.06
CA ALA A 106 -2.34 -9.33 -6.66
C ALA A 106 -3.45 -8.81 -5.74
N SER A 107 -3.59 -9.42 -4.56
CA SER A 107 -4.62 -9.04 -3.58
C SER A 107 -4.00 -8.43 -2.32
N PRO A 108 -4.61 -7.40 -1.73
CA PRO A 108 -4.18 -6.86 -0.45
C PRO A 108 -4.24 -7.94 0.63
N ARG A 109 -3.37 -7.81 1.64
CA ARG A 109 -3.26 -8.77 2.73
C ARG A 109 -3.37 -8.09 4.08
N ILE A 110 -4.07 -8.72 5.02
CA ILE A 110 -4.20 -8.26 6.40
C ILE A 110 -3.63 -9.30 7.36
N ALA A 111 -2.88 -8.83 8.36
CA ALA A 111 -2.28 -9.68 9.38
C ALA A 111 -3.35 -10.24 10.32
N THR A 112 -3.22 -11.50 10.68
CA THR A 112 -4.11 -12.20 11.61
C THR A 112 -3.51 -12.27 13.01
N ALA A 113 -4.33 -12.53 14.03
CA ALA A 113 -3.89 -12.51 15.45
C ALA A 113 -2.80 -13.55 15.77
N ASP A 114 -2.71 -14.62 14.97
CA ASP A 114 -1.70 -15.68 15.07
C ASP A 114 -0.40 -15.37 14.31
N GLY A 115 -0.25 -14.15 13.79
CA GLY A 115 0.96 -13.68 13.10
C GLY A 115 1.04 -14.09 11.63
N ARG A 116 -0.02 -14.68 11.05
CA ARG A 116 -0.12 -14.97 9.62
C ARG A 116 -0.74 -13.78 8.87
N THR A 117 -1.08 -13.98 7.60
CA THR A 117 -1.84 -13.02 6.79
C THR A 117 -2.94 -13.74 6.02
N GLU A 118 -4.07 -13.07 5.85
CA GLU A 118 -5.15 -13.46 4.94
C GLU A 118 -5.35 -12.40 3.84
N VAL A 119 -6.07 -12.75 2.79
CA VAL A 119 -6.49 -11.80 1.76
C VAL A 119 -7.55 -10.88 2.36
N LEU A 120 -7.42 -9.57 2.15
CA LEU A 120 -8.46 -8.61 2.50
C LEU A 120 -9.64 -8.80 1.53
N ASP A 121 -10.80 -9.12 2.07
CA ASP A 121 -12.06 -9.39 1.36
C ASP A 121 -12.93 -8.14 1.19
#